data_AF-A0A6L7INW8-F1
#
_entry.id   AF-A0A6L7INW8-F1
#
_cell.length_a   1.000
_cell.length_b   1.000
_cell.length_c   1.000
_cell.angle_alpha   90.00
_cell.angle_beta   90.00
_cell.angle_gamma   90.00
#
_symmetry.space_group_name_H-M   'P 1'
#
loop_
_entity.id
_entity.type
_entity.pdbx_description
1 polymer ?
#
loop_
_entity_poly.entity_id
_entity_poly.type
_entity_poly.pdbx_seq_one_letter_code
_entity_poly.pdbx_strand_id
1 'polypeptide(L)'
;MRKRLFALVAILTLVCSLAPSVAFSDEGGDSGALIAVEIEIGADGTPVAAWGEGWRYDADAGRLTLDAGRTFSLTGAAYTGSTTNTGTIVGGEFGGYVYNYEGGVVSGGVFNGGNNSVTNYGTIRGGEFNVNVYNSGTIEDGTFNDGAENDSDGIVSGGTFGGVMFFNNGIIGDGVFNSDTTYNFGEIRNGTFGKAVESNGGTISGGTFASTGSVSSQYGGIIAGGTFDGPVSNCDSDFDPEYNRATITGGTFAGAVANHDTIEDGTFFGNVTNAGTIEGGFFALPLIEQGGATNACVYPVRATLTGLSIAEAEDAELVATYEKDSDESNRLTLVAGEGYALPDAISVRCGTAGGPELVAGVDYAYDAASGAIAIKKGSVVGPLFVVANGVVAGEPPIPPEPTPSTPDPAPTDAAAPAVPSSATALAATGDGALPQAALGIALLSGGALALCVANRRKRSRR
;
A
#
# COMPACT_ATOMS: atom_id res chain seq x y z
N MET A 1 -20.87 10.82 21.98
CA MET A 1 -19.79 10.54 22.95
C MET A 1 -18.55 10.14 22.16
N ARG A 2 -17.52 11.00 22.16
CA ARG A 2 -16.25 10.83 21.43
C ARG A 2 -15.30 9.93 22.20
N LYS A 3 -14.63 8.97 21.54
CA LYS A 3 -13.23 8.63 21.82
C LYS A 3 -12.49 8.33 20.52
N ARG A 4 -11.35 9.01 20.40
CA ARG A 4 -10.43 9.14 19.28
C ARG A 4 -9.65 7.85 19.05
N LEU A 5 -9.38 7.47 17.80
CA LEU A 5 -8.20 6.70 17.43
C LEU A 5 -7.81 6.95 15.97
N PHE A 6 -7.14 8.08 15.70
CA PHE A 6 -6.23 8.18 14.57
C PHE A 6 -4.88 7.67 15.08
N ALA A 7 -4.52 6.44 14.71
CA ALA A 7 -3.19 5.90 14.95
C ALA A 7 -2.30 6.21 13.73
N LEU A 8 -1.40 7.15 13.98
CA LEU A 8 -0.27 7.56 13.16
C LEU A 8 0.61 6.33 12.84
N VAL A 9 0.67 5.93 11.57
CA VAL A 9 1.66 4.97 11.07
C VAL A 9 3.00 5.68 10.97
N ALA A 10 3.74 5.66 12.08
CA ALA A 10 5.18 5.88 12.08
C ALA A 10 5.82 4.49 12.16
N ILE A 11 6.22 3.92 11.03
CA ILE A 11 7.00 2.68 11.02
C ILE A 11 8.41 3.02 11.49
N LEU A 12 8.64 2.75 12.76
CA LEU A 12 9.92 2.74 13.44
C LEU A 12 10.71 1.52 12.96
N THR A 13 11.64 1.71 12.03
CA THR A 13 12.68 0.70 11.73
C THR A 13 13.76 0.77 12.81
N LEU A 14 13.56 0.00 13.88
CA LEU A 14 14.61 -0.31 14.86
C LEU A 14 14.80 -1.83 14.97
N VAL A 15 15.98 -2.23 14.51
CA VAL A 15 16.66 -3.53 14.59
C VAL A 15 16.32 -4.36 15.84
N CYS A 16 15.95 -5.62 15.61
CA CYS A 16 16.23 -6.74 16.52
C CYS A 16 16.86 -7.87 15.70
N SER A 17 18.13 -7.71 15.36
CA SER A 17 19.04 -8.83 15.12
C SER A 17 19.27 -9.54 16.46
N LEU A 18 18.39 -10.48 16.79
CA LEU A 18 18.63 -11.49 17.83
C LEU A 18 18.82 -12.82 17.11
N ALA A 19 19.90 -13.50 17.48
CA ALA A 19 20.43 -14.72 16.88
C ALA A 19 19.35 -15.77 16.53
N PRO A 20 19.54 -16.61 15.49
CA PRO A 20 18.66 -17.72 15.23
C PRO A 20 18.93 -18.80 16.28
N SER A 21 18.17 -18.78 17.36
CA SER A 21 17.82 -20.01 18.07
C SER A 21 16.34 -20.24 17.82
N VAL A 22 16.03 -20.69 16.61
CA VAL A 22 14.71 -21.21 16.26
C VAL A 22 14.59 -22.56 16.98
N ALA A 23 13.87 -22.55 18.10
CA ALA A 23 13.40 -23.77 18.72
C ALA A 23 12.29 -24.34 17.82
N PHE A 24 12.56 -25.50 17.23
CA PHE A 24 11.58 -26.31 16.50
C PHE A 24 10.33 -26.52 17.37
N SER A 25 9.19 -25.97 16.95
CA SER A 25 7.88 -26.40 17.44
C SER A 25 7.18 -27.11 16.30
N ASP A 26 7.19 -28.44 16.41
CA ASP A 26 6.59 -29.40 15.52
C ASP A 26 5.11 -29.57 15.90
N GLU A 27 4.19 -29.21 15.01
CA GLU A 27 2.77 -29.52 15.14
C GLU A 27 2.41 -30.66 14.16
N GLY A 28 2.55 -31.89 14.64
CA GLY A 28 1.67 -32.99 14.25
C GLY A 28 2.26 -34.13 13.43
N GLY A 29 2.74 -35.16 14.14
CA GLY A 29 2.64 -36.56 13.70
C GLY A 29 3.97 -37.25 13.37
N ASP A 30 4.38 -38.14 14.28
CA ASP A 30 5.56 -39.01 14.22
C ASP A 30 6.91 -38.27 14.29
N SER A 31 7.27 -37.88 15.52
CA SER A 31 8.62 -37.41 15.85
C SER A 31 9.62 -38.56 15.78
N GLY A 32 9.89 -39.05 14.57
CA GLY A 32 11.12 -39.76 14.24
C GLY A 32 12.25 -38.78 14.41
N ALA A 33 12.72 -38.58 15.65
CA ALA A 33 13.84 -37.72 15.95
C ALA A 33 15.01 -38.13 15.05
N LEU A 34 15.31 -37.30 14.04
CA LEU A 34 16.39 -37.57 13.11
C LEU A 34 17.68 -37.68 13.92
N ILE A 35 18.43 -38.76 13.70
CA ILE A 35 19.64 -39.02 14.47
C ILE A 35 20.71 -38.03 14.01
N ALA A 36 21.23 -37.22 14.94
CA ALA A 36 22.26 -36.24 14.69
C ALA A 36 23.64 -36.90 14.52
N VAL A 37 24.35 -36.49 13.48
CA VAL A 37 25.68 -36.97 13.11
C VAL A 37 26.58 -35.77 12.90
N GLU A 38 27.70 -35.75 13.63
CA GLU A 38 28.71 -34.70 13.52
C GLU A 38 29.87 -35.23 12.67
N ILE A 39 30.28 -34.46 11.66
CA ILE A 39 31.36 -34.83 10.74
C ILE A 39 32.50 -33.82 10.93
N GLU A 40 33.61 -34.28 11.49
CA GLU A 40 34.80 -33.47 11.66
C GLU A 40 35.55 -33.31 10.33
N ILE A 41 35.80 -32.07 9.94
CA ILE A 41 36.56 -31.67 8.77
C ILE A 41 37.97 -31.26 9.21
N GLY A 42 38.95 -31.95 8.66
CA GLY A 42 40.37 -31.70 8.90
C GLY A 42 40.83 -30.36 8.33
N ALA A 43 42.02 -29.92 8.75
CA ALA A 43 42.59 -28.64 8.35
C ALA A 43 42.86 -28.50 6.83
N ASP A 44 42.85 -29.61 6.09
CA ASP A 44 42.96 -29.63 4.63
C ASP A 44 41.62 -29.44 3.90
N GLY A 45 40.53 -29.28 4.65
CA GLY A 45 39.18 -29.09 4.11
C GLY A 45 38.50 -30.40 3.71
N THR A 46 39.00 -31.55 4.15
CA THR A 46 38.40 -32.87 3.89
C THR A 46 37.94 -33.56 5.20
N PRO A 47 36.94 -34.46 5.16
CA PRO A 47 36.54 -35.20 6.35
C PRO A 47 37.68 -36.04 6.94
N VAL A 48 37.82 -36.05 8.27
CA VAL A 48 38.87 -36.84 8.96
C VAL A 48 38.68 -38.35 8.83
N ALA A 49 37.46 -38.78 8.49
CA ALA A 49 37.10 -40.16 8.22
C ALA A 49 36.47 -40.30 6.82
N ALA A 50 36.63 -41.47 6.19
CA ALA A 50 36.08 -41.70 4.86
C ALA A 50 34.58 -42.04 4.86
N TRP A 51 34.01 -42.45 6.00
CA TRP A 51 32.59 -42.80 6.13
C TRP A 51 32.16 -42.82 7.59
N GLY A 52 30.85 -42.74 7.81
CA GLY A 52 30.20 -42.90 9.10
C GLY A 52 28.71 -43.23 8.95
N GLU A 53 27.93 -43.05 10.01
CA GLU A 53 26.50 -43.37 9.96
C GLU A 53 25.76 -42.44 8.99
N GLY A 54 25.28 -43.00 7.87
CA GLY A 54 24.50 -42.26 6.88
C GLY A 54 25.30 -41.25 6.05
N TRP A 55 26.64 -41.31 6.06
CA TRP A 55 27.46 -40.47 5.21
C TRP A 55 28.72 -41.18 4.71
N ARG A 56 29.22 -40.72 3.57
CA ARG A 56 30.46 -41.21 2.96
C ARG A 56 31.20 -40.11 2.22
N TYR A 57 32.52 -40.18 2.23
CA TYR A 57 33.41 -39.31 1.48
C TYR A 57 34.17 -40.09 0.41
N ASP A 58 34.02 -39.64 -0.84
CA ASP A 58 34.76 -40.12 -1.99
C ASP A 58 35.94 -39.17 -2.24
N ALA A 59 37.15 -39.62 -1.90
CA ALA A 59 38.37 -38.81 -2.00
C ALA A 59 38.78 -38.56 -3.46
N ASP A 60 38.51 -39.49 -4.37
CA ASP A 60 38.85 -39.33 -5.80
C ASP A 60 37.95 -38.29 -6.47
N ALA A 61 36.67 -38.28 -6.09
CA ALA A 61 35.71 -37.29 -6.56
C ALA A 61 35.69 -35.98 -5.74
N GLY A 62 36.34 -35.97 -4.57
CA GLY A 62 36.24 -34.86 -3.61
C GLY A 62 34.79 -34.60 -3.18
N ARG A 63 34.01 -35.65 -2.93
CA ARG A 63 32.54 -35.57 -2.74
C ARG A 63 32.08 -36.19 -1.43
N LEU A 64 31.34 -35.42 -0.64
CA LEU A 64 30.64 -35.84 0.57
C LEU A 64 29.18 -36.16 0.22
N THR A 65 28.71 -37.36 0.55
CA THR A 65 27.31 -37.76 0.41
C THR A 65 26.66 -37.93 1.76
N LEU A 66 25.52 -37.27 1.95
CA LEU A 66 24.68 -37.28 3.15
C LEU A 66 23.36 -37.99 2.81
N ASP A 67 23.14 -39.16 3.40
CA ASP A 67 21.99 -40.01 3.13
C ASP A 67 20.75 -39.57 3.95
N ALA A 68 19.56 -39.85 3.43
CA ALA A 68 18.28 -39.50 4.04
C ALA A 68 18.06 -40.09 5.45
N GLY A 69 17.14 -39.48 6.21
CA GLY A 69 16.73 -39.96 7.54
C GLY A 69 17.70 -39.63 8.68
N ARG A 70 18.67 -38.75 8.42
CA ARG A 70 19.70 -38.31 9.36
C ARG A 70 19.88 -36.81 9.29
N THR A 71 20.40 -36.26 10.38
CA THR A 71 20.76 -34.85 10.49
C THR A 71 22.27 -34.71 10.62
N PHE A 72 22.87 -33.79 9.86
CA PHE A 72 24.31 -33.63 9.74
C PHE A 72 24.74 -32.22 10.09
N SER A 73 25.80 -32.12 10.88
CA SER A 73 26.55 -30.87 11.09
C SER A 73 28.02 -31.12 10.79
N LEU A 74 28.64 -30.19 10.06
CA LEU A 74 30.10 -30.20 9.91
C LEU A 74 30.74 -29.37 11.02
N THR A 75 31.87 -29.85 11.54
CA THR A 75 32.71 -29.11 12.49
C THR A 75 34.17 -29.15 12.07
N GLY A 76 35.01 -28.31 12.68
CA GLY A 76 36.41 -28.15 12.28
C GLY A 76 36.56 -27.07 11.21
N ALA A 77 37.33 -27.35 10.15
CA ALA A 77 37.56 -26.40 9.06
C ALA A 77 36.40 -26.38 8.04
N ALA A 78 36.42 -25.42 7.12
CA ALA A 78 35.48 -25.38 6.00
C ALA A 78 35.68 -26.57 5.06
N TYR A 79 34.58 -27.26 4.69
CA TYR A 79 34.63 -28.35 3.73
C TYR A 79 34.72 -27.81 2.31
N THR A 80 35.80 -28.11 1.59
CA THR A 80 36.08 -27.51 0.28
C THR A 80 35.60 -28.35 -0.90
N GLY A 81 35.19 -29.60 -0.65
CA GLY A 81 34.67 -30.50 -1.68
C GLY A 81 33.19 -30.29 -2.00
N SER A 82 32.67 -31.10 -2.93
CA SER A 82 31.25 -31.06 -3.29
C SER A 82 30.39 -31.88 -2.32
N THR A 83 29.18 -31.43 -2.02
CA THR A 83 28.24 -32.12 -1.14
C THR A 83 27.00 -32.55 -1.93
N THR A 84 26.58 -33.79 -1.76
CA THR A 84 25.28 -34.29 -2.21
C THR A 84 24.43 -34.61 -1.01
N ASN A 85 23.33 -33.89 -0.83
CA ASN A 85 22.45 -34.01 0.33
C ASN A 85 21.11 -34.64 -0.05
N THR A 86 20.74 -35.69 0.66
CA THR A 86 19.37 -36.26 0.72
C THR A 86 18.85 -36.35 2.15
N GLY A 87 19.67 -35.96 3.14
CA GLY A 87 19.30 -35.85 4.55
C GLY A 87 19.10 -34.40 4.97
N THR A 88 19.37 -34.07 6.23
CA THR A 88 19.20 -32.72 6.77
C THR A 88 20.53 -32.09 7.15
N ILE A 89 20.93 -30.99 6.52
CA ILE A 89 22.07 -30.17 6.94
C ILE A 89 21.58 -29.14 7.96
N VAL A 90 22.12 -29.17 9.18
CA VAL A 90 21.78 -28.18 10.24
C VAL A 90 22.89 -27.17 10.50
N GLY A 91 24.11 -27.42 10.04
CA GLY A 91 25.26 -26.58 10.37
C GLY A 91 26.56 -27.01 9.68
N GLY A 92 27.57 -26.17 9.83
CA GLY A 92 28.87 -26.34 9.20
C GLY A 92 29.18 -25.26 8.16
N GLU A 93 30.43 -25.22 7.72
CA GLU A 93 30.89 -24.31 6.66
C GLU A 93 31.20 -25.11 5.39
N PHE A 94 30.51 -24.76 4.30
CA PHE A 94 30.61 -25.39 3.00
C PHE A 94 31.29 -24.43 2.03
N GLY A 95 32.52 -24.77 1.66
CA GLY A 95 33.39 -24.07 0.73
C GLY A 95 33.37 -24.61 -0.70
N GLY A 96 32.47 -25.54 -1.02
CA GLY A 96 32.33 -26.20 -2.33
C GLY A 96 30.87 -26.26 -2.79
N TYR A 97 30.63 -26.87 -3.96
CA TYR A 97 29.26 -27.03 -4.48
C TYR A 97 28.37 -27.85 -3.55
N VAL A 98 27.11 -27.45 -3.39
CA VAL A 98 26.13 -28.23 -2.62
C VAL A 98 24.92 -28.52 -3.48
N TYR A 99 24.60 -29.80 -3.61
CA TYR A 99 23.41 -30.28 -4.30
C TYR A 99 22.44 -30.83 -3.26
N ASN A 100 21.41 -30.05 -2.94
CA ASN A 100 20.31 -30.50 -2.09
C ASN A 100 19.26 -31.17 -2.96
N TYR A 101 19.28 -32.51 -2.99
CA TYR A 101 18.35 -33.29 -3.82
C TYR A 101 16.95 -33.34 -3.20
N GLU A 102 15.99 -33.82 -3.97
CA GLU A 102 14.61 -34.07 -3.52
C GLU A 102 14.60 -34.89 -2.21
N GLY A 103 13.79 -34.45 -1.24
CA GLY A 103 13.75 -35.00 0.12
C GLY A 103 14.88 -34.52 1.05
N GLY A 104 15.92 -33.88 0.51
CA GLY A 104 16.97 -33.22 1.27
C GLY A 104 16.51 -31.89 1.87
N VAL A 105 17.00 -31.58 3.07
CA VAL A 105 16.71 -30.34 3.79
C VAL A 105 17.99 -29.61 4.16
N VAL A 106 18.04 -28.30 3.93
CA VAL A 106 19.05 -27.40 4.49
C VAL A 106 18.35 -26.50 5.50
N SER A 107 18.59 -26.70 6.79
CA SER A 107 18.02 -25.86 7.86
C SER A 107 19.04 -24.92 8.50
N GLY A 108 20.31 -24.98 8.08
CA GLY A 108 21.38 -24.15 8.59
C GLY A 108 22.70 -24.41 7.88
N GLY A 109 23.76 -23.75 8.36
CA GLY A 109 25.09 -23.77 7.75
C GLY A 109 25.45 -22.46 7.07
N VAL A 110 26.73 -22.32 6.74
CA VAL A 110 27.30 -21.17 6.03
C VAL A 110 27.89 -21.70 4.73
N PHE A 111 27.44 -21.14 3.60
CA PHE A 111 27.83 -21.56 2.26
C PHE A 111 28.68 -20.45 1.64
N ASN A 112 29.97 -20.72 1.51
CA ASN A 112 31.01 -19.80 1.07
C ASN A 112 31.75 -20.35 -0.16
N GLY A 113 32.48 -19.48 -0.86
CA GLY A 113 33.48 -19.88 -1.86
C GLY A 113 33.30 -19.19 -3.20
N GLY A 114 34.40 -18.63 -3.73
CA GLY A 114 34.36 -17.66 -4.83
C GLY A 114 33.91 -18.18 -6.20
N ASN A 115 33.70 -19.50 -6.38
CA ASN A 115 33.24 -20.12 -7.63
C ASN A 115 32.37 -21.36 -7.37
N ASN A 116 31.46 -21.29 -6.39
CA ASN A 116 30.54 -22.39 -6.07
C ASN A 116 29.09 -21.91 -6.07
N SER A 117 28.18 -22.87 -5.96
CA SER A 117 26.76 -22.61 -5.82
C SER A 117 26.07 -23.67 -4.96
N VAL A 118 24.88 -23.34 -4.48
CA VAL A 118 23.92 -24.30 -3.96
C VAL A 118 22.85 -24.54 -5.01
N THR A 119 22.65 -25.79 -5.41
CA THR A 119 21.52 -26.20 -6.25
C THR A 119 20.51 -26.93 -5.38
N ASN A 120 19.29 -26.41 -5.33
CA ASN A 120 18.22 -26.92 -4.48
C ASN A 120 17.09 -27.54 -5.31
N TYR A 121 16.89 -28.83 -5.14
CA TYR A 121 15.71 -29.60 -5.56
C TYR A 121 14.87 -30.05 -4.36
N GLY A 122 15.37 -29.88 -3.13
CA GLY A 122 14.69 -30.19 -1.88
C GLY A 122 14.16 -28.93 -1.20
N THR A 123 14.32 -28.84 0.12
CA THR A 123 13.85 -27.71 0.92
C THR A 123 15.00 -26.96 1.59
N ILE A 124 15.02 -25.64 1.48
CA ILE A 124 15.86 -24.75 2.30
C ILE A 124 14.96 -24.09 3.35
N ARG A 125 15.31 -24.24 4.62
CA ARG A 125 14.62 -23.68 5.80
C ARG A 125 15.50 -22.73 6.62
N GLY A 126 16.68 -22.41 6.10
CA GLY A 126 17.66 -21.60 6.81
C GLY A 126 19.06 -21.78 6.24
N GLY A 127 19.99 -21.04 6.83
CA GLY A 127 21.39 -20.98 6.38
C GLY A 127 21.77 -19.59 5.87
N GLU A 128 23.07 -19.37 5.75
CA GLU A 128 23.67 -18.16 5.20
C GLU A 128 24.39 -18.52 3.89
N PHE A 129 23.94 -17.92 2.79
CA PHE A 129 24.41 -18.21 1.44
C PHE A 129 25.17 -17.00 0.90
N ASN A 130 26.49 -17.09 0.92
CA ASN A 130 27.43 -16.13 0.33
C ASN A 130 27.90 -16.60 -1.06
N VAL A 131 27.06 -17.39 -1.73
CA VAL A 131 27.26 -18.01 -3.03
C VAL A 131 25.94 -18.01 -3.77
N ASN A 132 25.98 -18.20 -5.10
CA ASN A 132 24.76 -18.30 -5.89
C ASN A 132 23.88 -19.48 -5.45
N VAL A 133 22.56 -19.25 -5.39
CA VAL A 133 21.58 -20.31 -5.12
C VAL A 133 20.64 -20.48 -6.31
N TYR A 134 20.58 -21.71 -6.84
CA TYR A 134 19.64 -22.11 -7.88
C TYR A 134 18.55 -22.98 -7.27
N ASN A 135 17.32 -22.53 -7.31
CA ASN A 135 16.19 -23.18 -6.65
C ASN A 135 15.18 -23.71 -7.66
N SER A 136 15.08 -25.04 -7.75
CA SER A 136 13.97 -25.74 -8.40
C SER A 136 13.08 -26.48 -7.37
N GLY A 137 13.39 -26.36 -6.07
CA GLY A 137 12.61 -26.90 -4.95
C GLY A 137 11.91 -25.80 -4.16
N THR A 138 11.93 -25.89 -2.83
CA THR A 138 11.30 -24.90 -1.95
C THR A 138 12.33 -24.15 -1.10
N ILE A 139 12.22 -22.82 -1.05
CA ILE A 139 12.86 -21.97 -0.04
C ILE A 139 11.76 -21.49 0.92
N GLU A 140 11.90 -21.82 2.19
CA GLU A 140 11.03 -21.37 3.28
C GLU A 140 11.69 -20.27 4.12
N ASP A 141 13.02 -20.29 4.24
CA ASP A 141 13.80 -19.26 4.92
C ASP A 141 15.28 -19.31 4.51
N GLY A 142 16.08 -18.34 4.95
CA GLY A 142 17.52 -18.25 4.69
C GLY A 142 17.97 -16.80 4.44
N THR A 143 19.28 -16.56 4.51
CA THR A 143 19.89 -15.28 4.14
C THR A 143 20.75 -15.47 2.91
N PHE A 144 20.39 -14.82 1.80
CA PHE A 144 21.02 -14.96 0.49
C PHE A 144 21.75 -13.66 0.14
N ASN A 145 23.05 -13.65 0.39
CA ASN A 145 23.90 -12.46 0.27
C ASN A 145 24.51 -12.30 -1.13
N ASP A 146 24.49 -13.35 -1.94
CA ASP A 146 24.86 -13.34 -3.36
C ASP A 146 23.61 -13.52 -4.25
N GLY A 147 23.79 -13.74 -5.55
CA GLY A 147 22.68 -13.96 -6.48
C GLY A 147 21.82 -15.18 -6.13
N ALA A 148 20.53 -15.11 -6.42
CA ALA A 148 19.65 -16.27 -6.35
C ALA A 148 18.71 -16.33 -7.56
N GLU A 149 18.41 -17.55 -7.99
CA GLU A 149 17.52 -17.84 -9.09
C GLU A 149 16.48 -18.87 -8.62
N ASN A 150 15.21 -18.52 -8.80
CA ASN A 150 14.08 -19.41 -8.60
C ASN A 150 13.59 -19.90 -9.95
N ASP A 151 13.88 -21.15 -10.28
CA ASP A 151 13.50 -21.79 -11.52
C ASP A 151 11.97 -21.96 -11.62
N SER A 152 11.48 -22.39 -12.79
CA SER A 152 10.04 -22.52 -13.07
C SER A 152 9.28 -23.41 -12.07
N ASP A 153 9.92 -24.46 -11.56
CA ASP A 153 9.32 -25.37 -10.58
C ASP A 153 9.57 -24.91 -9.13
N GLY A 154 10.39 -23.87 -8.96
CA GLY A 154 10.81 -23.36 -7.68
C GLY A 154 9.75 -22.52 -6.98
N ILE A 155 9.68 -22.68 -5.66
CA ILE A 155 8.81 -21.91 -4.77
C ILE A 155 9.65 -21.20 -3.71
N VAL A 156 9.50 -19.89 -3.61
CA VAL A 156 10.03 -19.08 -2.51
C VAL A 156 8.88 -18.64 -1.62
N SER A 157 8.87 -19.07 -0.37
CA SER A 157 7.84 -18.76 0.62
C SER A 157 8.38 -17.95 1.81
N GLY A 158 9.64 -17.54 1.75
CA GLY A 158 10.31 -16.75 2.77
C GLY A 158 11.80 -16.56 2.47
N GLY A 159 12.53 -16.02 3.45
CA GLY A 159 13.95 -15.70 3.35
C GLY A 159 14.24 -14.23 3.05
N THR A 160 15.52 -13.86 3.17
CA THR A 160 16.04 -12.51 2.91
C THR A 160 17.06 -12.55 1.78
N PHE A 161 16.77 -11.85 0.69
CA PHE A 161 17.60 -11.80 -0.52
C PHE A 161 18.25 -10.43 -0.62
N GLY A 162 19.57 -10.37 -0.42
CA GLY A 162 20.37 -9.15 -0.38
C GLY A 162 21.44 -9.06 -1.46
N GLY A 163 21.67 -10.11 -2.25
CA GLY A 163 22.67 -10.10 -3.32
C GLY A 163 22.31 -9.21 -4.50
N VAL A 164 23.20 -9.13 -5.50
CA VAL A 164 23.08 -8.15 -6.59
C VAL A 164 21.77 -8.32 -7.37
N MET A 165 21.34 -9.55 -7.62
CA MET A 165 20.16 -9.84 -8.44
C MET A 165 19.41 -11.07 -7.96
N PHE A 166 18.10 -11.04 -8.17
CA PHE A 166 17.21 -12.18 -7.99
C PHE A 166 16.43 -12.45 -9.27
N PHE A 167 16.44 -13.68 -9.77
CA PHE A 167 15.64 -14.10 -10.92
C PHE A 167 14.49 -14.98 -10.47
N ASN A 168 13.26 -14.63 -10.84
CA ASN A 168 12.08 -15.43 -10.59
C ASN A 168 11.47 -15.95 -11.88
N ASN A 169 11.56 -17.24 -12.13
CA ASN A 169 10.82 -17.96 -13.15
C ASN A 169 9.66 -18.78 -12.55
N GLY A 170 9.72 -19.09 -11.26
CA GLY A 170 8.69 -19.83 -10.50
C GLY A 170 7.76 -18.91 -9.71
N ILE A 171 7.45 -19.31 -8.47
CA ILE A 171 6.52 -18.60 -7.60
C ILE A 171 7.25 -17.98 -6.41
N ILE A 172 7.07 -16.68 -6.21
CA ILE A 172 7.34 -15.99 -4.94
C ILE A 172 6.01 -15.86 -4.18
N GLY A 173 5.87 -16.63 -3.12
CA GLY A 173 4.78 -16.60 -2.16
C GLY A 173 4.99 -15.66 -0.98
N ASP A 174 6.24 -15.38 -0.59
CA ASP A 174 6.65 -14.38 0.41
C ASP A 174 8.18 -14.17 0.38
N GLY A 175 8.70 -13.26 1.20
CA GLY A 175 10.12 -13.01 1.40
C GLY A 175 10.48 -11.53 1.48
N VAL A 176 11.73 -11.24 1.81
CA VAL A 176 12.28 -9.87 1.82
C VAL A 176 13.36 -9.75 0.74
N PHE A 177 13.10 -8.92 -0.25
CA PHE A 177 13.94 -8.75 -1.44
C PHE A 177 14.56 -7.35 -1.45
N ASN A 178 15.83 -7.30 -1.07
CA ASN A 178 16.67 -6.10 -1.06
C ASN A 178 17.79 -6.16 -2.11
N SER A 179 17.75 -7.15 -3.00
CA SER A 179 18.59 -7.22 -4.19
C SER A 179 18.44 -5.97 -5.06
N ASP A 180 19.51 -5.54 -5.75
CA ASP A 180 19.47 -4.31 -6.55
C ASP A 180 18.31 -4.32 -7.55
N THR A 181 18.12 -5.46 -8.21
CA THR A 181 16.95 -5.73 -9.06
C THR A 181 16.41 -7.14 -8.84
N THR A 182 15.09 -7.25 -8.76
CA THR A 182 14.36 -8.52 -8.91
C THR A 182 13.78 -8.61 -10.31
N TYR A 183 14.17 -9.63 -11.07
CA TYR A 183 13.61 -9.92 -12.38
C TYR A 183 12.50 -10.95 -12.25
N ASN A 184 11.29 -10.60 -12.65
CA ASN A 184 10.13 -11.48 -12.56
C ASN A 184 9.65 -11.91 -13.94
N PHE A 185 9.84 -13.18 -14.24
CA PHE A 185 9.27 -13.90 -15.40
C PHE A 185 8.15 -14.86 -14.99
N GLY A 186 8.08 -15.20 -13.69
CA GLY A 186 7.06 -16.05 -13.08
C GLY A 186 5.96 -15.26 -12.37
N GLU A 187 5.60 -15.70 -11.16
CA GLU A 187 4.54 -15.10 -10.34
C GLU A 187 5.07 -14.55 -9.01
N ILE A 188 4.68 -13.33 -8.67
CA ILE A 188 4.83 -12.73 -7.34
C ILE A 188 3.45 -12.61 -6.71
N ARG A 189 3.21 -13.37 -5.63
CA ARG A 189 1.97 -13.35 -4.85
C ARG A 189 2.05 -12.49 -3.61
N ASN A 190 3.24 -12.38 -3.01
CA ASN A 190 3.50 -11.56 -1.85
C ASN A 190 5.01 -11.25 -1.72
N GLY A 191 5.38 -10.60 -0.62
CA GLY A 191 6.76 -10.27 -0.27
C GLY A 191 6.96 -8.77 -0.08
N THR A 192 8.12 -8.41 0.41
CA THR A 192 8.55 -7.01 0.57
C THR A 192 9.74 -6.73 -0.33
N PHE A 193 9.59 -5.77 -1.24
CA PHE A 193 10.59 -5.40 -2.23
C PHE A 193 11.12 -4.01 -1.93
N GLY A 194 12.38 -3.93 -1.51
CA GLY A 194 13.03 -2.67 -1.12
C GLY A 194 13.59 -1.86 -2.30
N LYS A 195 13.78 -2.49 -3.45
CA LYS A 195 14.44 -1.91 -4.64
C LYS A 195 13.67 -2.27 -5.92
N ALA A 196 14.33 -2.21 -7.08
CA ALA A 196 13.69 -2.34 -8.38
C ALA A 196 13.11 -3.74 -8.61
N VAL A 197 11.94 -3.79 -9.23
CA VAL A 197 11.31 -5.02 -9.72
C VAL A 197 10.96 -4.83 -11.19
N GLU A 198 11.50 -5.69 -12.04
CA GLU A 198 11.22 -5.71 -13.47
C GLU A 198 10.38 -6.96 -13.80
N SER A 199 9.09 -6.78 -13.99
CA SER A 199 8.16 -7.84 -14.38
C SER A 199 8.13 -7.98 -15.90
N ASN A 200 8.92 -8.93 -16.40
CA ASN A 200 9.18 -9.18 -17.81
C ASN A 200 8.30 -10.34 -18.31
N GLY A 201 7.04 -10.06 -18.59
CA GLY A 201 6.04 -11.09 -18.90
C GLY A 201 5.54 -11.88 -17.68
N GLY A 202 6.08 -11.61 -16.49
CA GLY A 202 5.61 -12.18 -15.23
C GLY A 202 4.35 -11.48 -14.69
N THR A 203 3.73 -12.10 -13.69
CA THR A 203 2.55 -11.57 -12.98
C THR A 203 2.90 -11.13 -11.56
N ILE A 204 2.41 -9.98 -11.16
CA ILE A 204 2.42 -9.48 -9.78
C ILE A 204 0.97 -9.45 -9.29
N SER A 205 0.60 -10.34 -8.38
CA SER A 205 -0.75 -10.39 -7.77
C SER A 205 -0.78 -9.84 -6.34
N GLY A 206 0.38 -9.55 -5.74
CA GLY A 206 0.48 -8.96 -4.41
C GLY A 206 1.89 -8.53 -4.02
N GLY A 207 2.08 -8.22 -2.74
CA GLY A 207 3.35 -7.73 -2.19
C GLY A 207 3.36 -6.23 -1.89
N THR A 208 4.44 -5.80 -1.23
CA THR A 208 4.70 -4.40 -0.87
C THR A 208 5.98 -3.92 -1.54
N PHE A 209 5.90 -2.84 -2.29
CA PHE A 209 7.01 -2.28 -3.08
C PHE A 209 7.35 -0.90 -2.54
N ALA A 210 8.54 -0.78 -1.95
CA ALA A 210 8.95 0.42 -1.22
C ALA A 210 9.17 1.62 -2.14
N SER A 211 9.07 2.82 -1.57
CA SER A 211 9.32 4.09 -2.29
C SER A 211 10.74 4.24 -2.84
N THR A 212 11.69 3.46 -2.33
CA THR A 212 13.08 3.41 -2.78
C THR A 212 13.28 2.55 -4.02
N GLY A 213 12.30 1.70 -4.36
CA GLY A 213 12.27 0.88 -5.56
C GLY A 213 11.38 1.47 -6.65
N SER A 214 11.45 0.87 -7.83
CA SER A 214 10.54 1.12 -8.95
C SER A 214 10.01 -0.21 -9.47
N VAL A 215 8.80 -0.22 -10.00
CA VAL A 215 8.24 -1.41 -10.66
C VAL A 215 8.02 -1.12 -12.13
N SER A 216 8.55 -1.96 -13.02
CA SER A 216 8.15 -1.96 -14.43
C SER A 216 7.39 -3.24 -14.75
N SER A 217 6.30 -3.11 -15.50
CA SER A 217 5.60 -4.22 -16.14
C SER A 217 5.76 -4.08 -17.63
N GLN A 218 6.40 -5.07 -18.26
CA GLN A 218 6.79 -5.06 -19.67
C GLN A 218 6.64 -6.45 -20.29
N TYR A 219 6.73 -6.54 -21.63
CA TYR A 219 6.62 -7.79 -22.39
C TYR A 219 5.36 -8.62 -22.07
N GLY A 220 4.21 -7.97 -21.88
CA GLY A 220 2.95 -8.63 -21.51
C GLY A 220 2.80 -8.94 -20.02
N GLY A 221 3.61 -8.33 -19.16
CA GLY A 221 3.48 -8.46 -17.71
C GLY A 221 2.14 -7.96 -17.16
N ILE A 222 1.69 -8.55 -16.06
CA ILE A 222 0.41 -8.22 -15.42
C ILE A 222 0.65 -7.75 -13.99
N ILE A 223 0.09 -6.60 -13.62
CA ILE A 223 -0.05 -6.17 -12.22
C ILE A 223 -1.53 -6.31 -11.84
N ALA A 224 -1.85 -7.31 -11.05
CA ALA A 224 -3.20 -7.58 -10.56
C ALA A 224 -3.42 -7.14 -9.11
N GLY A 225 -2.35 -6.83 -8.38
CA GLY A 225 -2.44 -6.42 -6.99
C GLY A 225 -1.09 -5.96 -6.42
N GLY A 226 -1.09 -5.66 -5.12
CA GLY A 226 0.07 -5.15 -4.40
C GLY A 226 -0.08 -3.69 -3.96
N THR A 227 0.86 -3.24 -3.13
CA THR A 227 0.96 -1.86 -2.66
C THR A 227 2.27 -1.26 -3.14
N PHE A 228 2.19 -0.16 -3.89
CA PHE A 228 3.31 0.46 -4.59
C PHE A 228 3.55 1.88 -4.08
N ASP A 229 4.55 2.03 -3.21
CA ASP A 229 4.98 3.34 -2.71
C ASP A 229 5.95 4.04 -3.67
N GLY A 230 6.65 3.24 -4.48
CA GLY A 230 7.56 3.70 -5.54
C GLY A 230 6.87 3.92 -6.88
N PRO A 231 7.56 4.53 -7.86
CA PRO A 231 7.00 4.73 -9.20
C PRO A 231 6.75 3.39 -9.91
N VAL A 232 5.69 3.36 -10.71
CA VAL A 232 5.31 2.21 -11.55
C VAL A 232 5.25 2.61 -13.02
N SER A 233 5.83 1.79 -13.88
CA SER A 233 5.74 1.93 -15.34
C SER A 233 5.01 0.72 -15.93
N ASN A 234 3.90 0.97 -16.62
CA ASN A 234 3.13 -0.03 -17.35
C ASN A 234 3.41 0.15 -18.85
N CYS A 235 4.59 -0.31 -19.29
CA CYS A 235 5.07 -0.11 -20.64
C CYS A 235 6.16 -1.11 -21.01
N ASP A 236 6.24 -1.46 -22.29
CA ASP A 236 7.46 -2.03 -22.86
C ASP A 236 8.60 -0.99 -22.92
N SER A 237 9.82 -1.40 -22.58
CA SER A 237 11.03 -0.58 -22.62
C SER A 237 11.36 -0.01 -24.01
N ASP A 238 10.95 -0.70 -25.08
CA ASP A 238 11.26 -0.29 -26.46
C ASP A 238 10.09 0.43 -27.15
N PHE A 239 8.95 0.60 -26.46
CA PHE A 239 7.69 1.14 -27.02
C PHE A 239 7.27 0.41 -28.30
N ASP A 240 7.63 -0.86 -28.46
CA ASP A 240 7.27 -1.62 -29.63
C ASP A 240 5.77 -1.96 -29.55
N PRO A 241 4.93 -1.37 -30.44
CA PRO A 241 3.50 -1.60 -30.40
C PRO A 241 3.11 -3.06 -30.64
N GLU A 242 4.01 -3.91 -31.16
CA GLU A 242 3.76 -5.34 -31.32
C GLU A 242 3.84 -6.13 -30.00
N TYR A 243 4.54 -5.59 -28.99
CA TYR A 243 4.77 -6.24 -27.68
C TYR A 243 4.14 -5.51 -26.48
N ASN A 244 3.55 -4.34 -26.73
CA ASN A 244 2.72 -3.54 -25.82
C ASN A 244 1.47 -4.31 -25.34
N ARG A 245 1.63 -5.08 -24.27
CA ARG A 245 0.57 -5.90 -23.66
C ARG A 245 0.60 -5.86 -22.14
N ALA A 246 1.33 -4.92 -21.53
CA ALA A 246 1.36 -4.80 -20.09
C ALA A 246 -0.02 -4.34 -19.57
N THR A 247 -0.50 -4.97 -18.51
CA THR A 247 -1.85 -4.67 -17.99
C THR A 247 -1.83 -4.48 -16.49
N ILE A 248 -2.39 -3.37 -16.02
CA ILE A 248 -2.74 -3.18 -14.62
C ILE A 248 -4.22 -3.50 -14.45
N THR A 249 -4.54 -4.49 -13.63
CA THR A 249 -5.92 -4.93 -13.32
C THR A 249 -6.28 -4.73 -11.86
N GLY A 250 -5.36 -4.17 -11.05
CA GLY A 250 -5.58 -3.90 -9.64
C GLY A 250 -4.32 -3.41 -8.93
N GLY A 251 -4.45 -3.20 -7.62
CA GLY A 251 -3.37 -2.72 -6.74
C GLY A 251 -3.62 -1.32 -6.19
N THR A 252 -2.76 -0.91 -5.26
CA THR A 252 -2.78 0.41 -4.64
C THR A 252 -1.47 1.15 -4.91
N PHE A 253 -1.56 2.33 -5.53
CA PHE A 253 -0.41 3.07 -6.05
C PHE A 253 -0.29 4.42 -5.35
N ALA A 254 0.60 4.52 -4.38
CA ALA A 254 0.98 5.80 -3.77
C ALA A 254 2.05 6.53 -4.60
N GLY A 255 2.94 5.78 -5.27
CA GLY A 255 3.88 6.33 -6.23
C GLY A 255 3.21 6.76 -7.54
N ALA A 256 3.97 7.50 -8.36
CA ALA A 256 3.50 7.92 -9.69
C ALA A 256 3.41 6.72 -10.65
N VAL A 257 2.40 6.72 -11.52
CA VAL A 257 2.19 5.68 -12.53
C VAL A 257 2.31 6.28 -13.92
N ALA A 258 3.16 5.69 -14.77
CA ALA A 258 3.22 5.97 -16.19
C ALA A 258 2.55 4.81 -16.94
N ASN A 259 1.42 5.09 -17.60
CA ASN A 259 0.69 4.12 -18.40
C ASN A 259 0.93 4.35 -19.88
N HIS A 260 1.46 3.34 -20.57
CA HIS A 260 1.53 3.31 -22.03
C HIS A 260 0.72 2.17 -22.65
N ASP A 261 0.31 1.19 -21.84
CA ASP A 261 -0.55 0.09 -22.24
C ASP A 261 -1.94 0.21 -21.58
N THR A 262 -2.44 -0.83 -20.91
CA THR A 262 -3.81 -0.86 -20.40
C THR A 262 -3.86 -0.80 -18.88
N ILE A 263 -4.69 0.09 -18.35
CA ILE A 263 -5.19 0.04 -16.97
C ILE A 263 -6.66 -0.36 -17.02
N GLU A 264 -7.00 -1.51 -16.47
CA GLU A 264 -8.38 -1.98 -16.32
C GLU A 264 -8.97 -1.56 -14.96
N ASP A 265 -8.17 -1.58 -13.89
CA ASP A 265 -8.60 -1.18 -12.54
C ASP A 265 -7.39 -0.84 -11.65
N GLY A 266 -7.65 -0.33 -10.44
CA GLY A 266 -6.64 0.01 -9.44
C GLY A 266 -7.04 1.22 -8.60
N THR A 267 -6.31 1.46 -7.51
CA THR A 267 -6.46 2.67 -6.67
C THR A 267 -5.20 3.51 -6.75
N PHE A 268 -5.29 4.71 -7.32
CA PHE A 268 -4.15 5.57 -7.63
C PHE A 268 -4.19 6.85 -6.79
N PHE A 269 -3.27 6.95 -5.82
CA PHE A 269 -3.06 8.15 -5.02
C PHE A 269 -1.97 9.06 -5.60
N GLY A 270 -1.00 8.48 -6.31
CA GLY A 270 0.02 9.22 -7.04
C GLY A 270 -0.47 9.79 -8.37
N ASN A 271 0.36 10.61 -9.02
CA ASN A 271 0.06 11.12 -10.36
C ASN A 271 0.01 9.96 -11.36
N VAL A 272 -0.98 9.97 -12.25
CA VAL A 272 -1.06 9.03 -13.37
C VAL A 272 -0.90 9.79 -14.67
N THR A 273 0.12 9.40 -15.43
CA THR A 273 0.36 9.87 -16.80
C THR A 273 -0.12 8.81 -17.77
N ASN A 274 -1.01 9.18 -18.70
CA ASN A 274 -1.64 8.23 -19.60
C ASN A 274 -1.31 8.52 -21.06
N ALA A 275 -0.57 7.61 -21.68
CA ALA A 275 -0.37 7.53 -23.13
C ALA A 275 -1.01 6.26 -23.73
N GLY A 276 -1.54 5.37 -22.88
CA GLY A 276 -2.23 4.14 -23.26
C GLY A 276 -3.75 4.24 -23.12
N THR A 277 -4.39 3.16 -22.67
CA THR A 277 -5.84 3.09 -22.44
C THR A 277 -6.14 2.90 -20.95
N ILE A 278 -7.13 3.64 -20.45
CA ILE A 278 -7.71 3.46 -19.11
C ILE A 278 -9.18 3.06 -19.27
N GLU A 279 -9.50 1.86 -18.79
CA GLU A 279 -10.86 1.29 -18.79
C GLU A 279 -11.53 1.40 -17.41
N GLY A 280 -10.78 1.71 -16.35
CA GLY A 280 -11.32 1.81 -14.99
C GLY A 280 -10.30 2.26 -13.95
N GLY A 281 -10.69 2.16 -12.68
CA GLY A 281 -9.86 2.54 -11.53
C GLY A 281 -10.31 3.81 -10.81
N PHE A 282 -9.87 3.93 -9.56
CA PHE A 282 -10.04 5.10 -8.71
C PHE A 282 -8.79 5.98 -8.76
N PHE A 283 -8.96 7.27 -9.03
CA PHE A 283 -7.87 8.24 -9.13
C PHE A 283 -8.09 9.39 -8.15
N ALA A 284 -7.18 9.56 -7.20
CA ALA A 284 -7.24 10.64 -6.22
C ALA A 284 -6.87 12.01 -6.82
N LEU A 285 -6.23 12.02 -7.98
CA LEU A 285 -5.74 13.19 -8.70
C LEU A 285 -6.22 13.16 -10.16
N PRO A 286 -6.33 14.33 -10.84
CA PRO A 286 -6.62 14.37 -12.27
C PRO A 286 -5.56 13.61 -13.09
N LEU A 287 -6.02 12.95 -14.16
CA LEU A 287 -5.14 12.28 -15.12
C LEU A 287 -4.32 13.30 -15.92
N ILE A 288 -3.08 12.93 -16.25
CA ILE A 288 -2.20 13.68 -17.17
C ILE A 288 -2.19 12.95 -18.51
N GLU A 289 -3.09 13.35 -19.41
CA GLU A 289 -3.20 12.75 -20.74
C GLU A 289 -2.04 13.16 -21.66
N GLN A 290 -1.34 12.17 -22.23
CA GLN A 290 -0.25 12.30 -23.20
C GLN A 290 -0.59 11.62 -24.52
N GLY A 291 -1.85 11.75 -24.95
CA GLY A 291 -2.37 11.13 -26.18
C GLY A 291 -3.03 9.77 -25.96
N GLY A 292 -3.14 9.31 -24.71
CA GLY A 292 -3.91 8.13 -24.35
C GLY A 292 -5.42 8.35 -24.43
N ALA A 293 -6.16 7.26 -24.25
CA ALA A 293 -7.62 7.25 -24.15
C ALA A 293 -8.05 6.86 -22.73
N THR A 294 -9.05 7.56 -22.21
CA THR A 294 -9.72 7.19 -20.95
C THR A 294 -11.18 6.93 -21.29
N ASN A 295 -11.67 5.73 -20.99
CA ASN A 295 -13.04 5.30 -21.25
C ASN A 295 -13.90 5.34 -20.00
N ALA A 296 -13.35 4.96 -18.84
CA ALA A 296 -14.01 5.12 -17.56
C ALA A 296 -12.99 5.29 -16.42
N CYS A 297 -13.39 6.00 -15.37
CA CYS A 297 -12.64 6.11 -14.13
C CYS A 297 -13.51 6.66 -12.99
N VAL A 298 -13.01 6.60 -11.76
CA VAL A 298 -13.69 7.07 -10.56
C VAL A 298 -12.83 8.12 -9.87
N TYR A 299 -13.45 9.21 -9.43
CA TYR A 299 -12.80 10.29 -8.70
C TYR A 299 -13.49 10.58 -7.38
N PRO A 300 -12.76 11.06 -6.35
CA PRO A 300 -13.37 11.46 -5.09
C PRO A 300 -14.16 12.77 -5.26
N VAL A 301 -15.28 12.85 -4.54
CA VAL A 301 -16.11 14.04 -4.39
C VAL A 301 -15.97 14.56 -2.97
N ARG A 302 -15.69 15.83 -2.84
CA ARG A 302 -15.63 16.53 -1.54
C ARG A 302 -16.71 17.61 -1.50
N ALA A 303 -17.10 18.04 -0.31
CA ALA A 303 -18.09 19.10 -0.17
C ALA A 303 -17.77 20.05 0.98
N THR A 304 -18.10 21.33 0.78
CA THR A 304 -18.21 22.32 1.86
C THR A 304 -19.67 22.75 1.95
N LEU A 305 -20.32 22.32 3.02
CA LEU A 305 -21.75 22.49 3.23
C LEU A 305 -22.00 23.25 4.53
N THR A 306 -22.77 24.33 4.47
CA THR A 306 -23.21 25.09 5.65
C THR A 306 -24.69 24.82 5.89
N GLY A 307 -25.05 24.21 7.01
CA GLY A 307 -26.46 23.90 7.32
C GLY A 307 -27.09 22.87 6.37
N LEU A 308 -26.27 22.11 5.64
CA LEU A 308 -26.70 21.08 4.69
C LEU A 308 -25.85 19.80 4.89
N SER A 309 -26.34 18.68 4.37
CA SER A 309 -25.61 17.39 4.27
C SER A 309 -25.87 16.75 2.90
N ILE A 310 -25.16 15.68 2.56
CA ILE A 310 -25.45 14.86 1.37
C ILE A 310 -26.11 13.57 1.85
N ALA A 311 -27.26 13.23 1.27
CA ALA A 311 -27.97 11.99 1.56
C ALA A 311 -27.05 10.78 1.32
N GLU A 312 -27.09 9.80 2.23
CA GLU A 312 -26.29 8.56 2.21
C GLU A 312 -24.78 8.69 2.49
N ALA A 313 -24.27 9.87 2.86
CA ALA A 313 -22.83 10.10 3.04
C ALA A 313 -22.30 9.95 4.48
N GLU A 314 -23.02 9.33 5.43
CA GLU A 314 -22.53 9.29 6.82
C GLU A 314 -21.28 8.42 7.01
N ASP A 315 -21.02 7.43 6.14
CA ASP A 315 -19.80 6.58 6.21
C ASP A 315 -19.25 6.09 4.83
N ALA A 316 -19.88 6.44 3.70
CA ALA A 316 -19.44 6.04 2.36
C ALA A 316 -18.50 7.08 1.74
N GLU A 317 -17.43 6.63 1.08
CA GLU A 317 -16.57 7.53 0.29
C GLU A 317 -17.37 8.09 -0.87
N LEU A 318 -17.55 9.41 -0.88
CA LEU A 318 -18.32 10.07 -1.91
C LEU A 318 -17.50 10.13 -3.21
N VAL A 319 -18.02 9.54 -4.28
CA VAL A 319 -17.31 9.40 -5.56
C VAL A 319 -18.17 9.84 -6.74
N ALA A 320 -17.50 10.19 -7.83
CA ALA A 320 -18.09 10.45 -9.13
C ALA A 320 -17.38 9.63 -10.20
N THR A 321 -18.15 8.99 -11.06
CA THR A 321 -17.66 8.22 -12.18
C THR A 321 -17.58 9.10 -13.43
N TYR A 322 -16.46 9.00 -14.13
CA TYR A 322 -16.34 9.34 -15.53
C TYR A 322 -16.66 8.12 -16.37
N GLU A 323 -17.39 8.33 -17.46
CA GLU A 323 -17.65 7.34 -18.49
C GLU A 323 -17.79 8.09 -19.81
N LYS A 324 -16.95 7.71 -20.77
CA LYS A 324 -16.88 8.36 -22.08
C LYS A 324 -18.16 8.14 -22.85
N ASP A 325 -18.66 9.20 -23.46
CA ASP A 325 -19.88 9.19 -24.29
C ASP A 325 -21.16 8.71 -23.57
N SER A 326 -21.16 8.67 -22.22
CA SER A 326 -22.33 8.29 -21.43
C SER A 326 -23.36 9.42 -21.32
N ASP A 327 -24.63 9.07 -21.54
CA ASP A 327 -25.78 9.96 -21.30
C ASP A 327 -26.21 9.99 -19.82
N GLU A 328 -25.58 9.18 -18.97
CA GLU A 328 -25.86 9.14 -17.54
C GLU A 328 -25.16 10.26 -16.76
N SER A 329 -25.69 10.54 -15.58
CA SER A 329 -25.12 11.52 -14.64
C SER A 329 -24.89 10.90 -13.28
N ASN A 330 -23.81 11.31 -12.64
CA ASN A 330 -23.59 11.14 -11.21
C ASN A 330 -24.69 11.87 -10.44
N ARG A 331 -25.29 11.19 -9.47
CA ARG A 331 -26.41 11.73 -8.68
C ARG A 331 -26.01 11.91 -7.23
N LEU A 332 -26.20 13.12 -6.72
CA LEU A 332 -26.03 13.49 -5.32
C LEU A 332 -27.31 14.18 -4.86
N THR A 333 -27.64 14.12 -3.57
CA THR A 333 -28.82 14.82 -3.04
C THR A 333 -28.44 15.60 -1.80
N LEU A 334 -28.61 16.93 -1.84
CA LEU A 334 -28.45 17.78 -0.68
C LEU A 334 -29.69 17.67 0.22
N VAL A 335 -29.44 17.58 1.52
CA VAL A 335 -30.46 17.56 2.56
C VAL A 335 -30.25 18.76 3.48
N ALA A 336 -31.29 19.56 3.66
CA ALA A 336 -31.25 20.70 4.56
C ALA A 336 -31.21 20.25 6.02
N GLY A 337 -30.29 20.84 6.80
CA GLY A 337 -30.24 20.65 8.24
C GLY A 337 -31.38 21.40 8.94
N GLU A 338 -31.58 21.09 10.22
CA GLU A 338 -32.58 21.75 11.05
C GLU A 338 -32.37 23.28 11.06
N GLY A 339 -33.44 24.05 10.78
CA GLY A 339 -33.39 25.51 10.71
C GLY A 339 -32.85 26.08 9.39
N TYR A 340 -32.54 25.23 8.41
CA TYR A 340 -32.09 25.64 7.08
C TYR A 340 -33.05 25.16 5.98
N ALA A 341 -33.02 25.87 4.86
CA ALA A 341 -33.66 25.52 3.60
C ALA A 341 -32.60 25.31 2.51
N LEU A 342 -32.95 24.57 1.46
CA LEU A 342 -32.09 24.36 0.29
C LEU A 342 -31.84 25.71 -0.43
N PRO A 343 -30.62 25.98 -0.90
CA PRO A 343 -30.33 27.19 -1.66
C PRO A 343 -30.91 27.14 -3.07
N ASP A 344 -31.09 28.31 -3.69
CA ASP A 344 -31.51 28.45 -5.09
C ASP A 344 -30.42 28.07 -6.10
N ALA A 345 -29.15 28.12 -5.69
CA ALA A 345 -28.00 27.79 -6.52
C ALA A 345 -26.87 27.15 -5.69
N ILE A 346 -26.07 26.33 -6.36
CA ILE A 346 -24.88 25.68 -5.81
C ILE A 346 -23.69 25.90 -6.74
N SER A 347 -22.50 25.50 -6.31
CA SER A 347 -21.30 25.47 -7.15
C SER A 347 -20.71 24.06 -7.16
N VAL A 348 -20.38 23.55 -8.35
CA VAL A 348 -19.67 22.28 -8.54
C VAL A 348 -18.36 22.58 -9.26
N ARG A 349 -17.23 22.19 -8.68
CA ARG A 349 -15.89 22.58 -9.13
C ARG A 349 -14.98 21.38 -9.32
N CYS A 350 -14.02 21.48 -10.23
CA CYS A 350 -12.99 20.46 -10.41
C CYS A 350 -11.80 20.66 -9.45
N GLY A 351 -11.26 19.56 -8.95
CA GLY A 351 -10.13 19.48 -8.04
C GLY A 351 -10.46 19.95 -6.62
N THR A 352 -10.42 21.26 -6.41
CA THR A 352 -10.49 21.87 -5.07
C THR A 352 -11.62 22.89 -4.97
N ALA A 353 -11.89 23.38 -3.76
CA ALA A 353 -12.86 24.44 -3.51
C ALA A 353 -12.59 25.72 -4.34
N GLY A 354 -11.34 25.98 -4.74
CA GLY A 354 -10.96 27.13 -5.58
C GLY A 354 -10.76 26.80 -7.06
N GLY A 355 -11.05 25.57 -7.48
CA GLY A 355 -10.86 25.11 -8.86
C GLY A 355 -11.90 25.67 -9.84
N PRO A 356 -11.74 25.36 -11.13
CA PRO A 356 -12.66 25.81 -12.16
C PRO A 356 -14.05 25.25 -11.90
N GLU A 357 -15.06 26.11 -12.04
CA GLU A 357 -16.45 25.76 -11.87
C GLU A 357 -17.00 25.12 -13.14
N LEU A 358 -17.72 24.01 -12.98
CA LEU A 358 -18.49 23.39 -14.03
C LEU A 358 -19.65 24.31 -14.45
N VAL A 359 -20.08 24.23 -15.70
CA VAL A 359 -21.12 25.11 -16.23
C VAL A 359 -22.51 24.57 -15.86
N ALA A 360 -23.26 25.30 -15.02
CA ALA A 360 -24.63 24.93 -14.66
C ALA A 360 -25.54 24.87 -15.90
N GLY A 361 -26.39 23.85 -15.98
CA GLY A 361 -27.25 23.55 -17.13
C GLY A 361 -26.55 22.87 -18.30
N VAL A 362 -25.21 22.86 -18.34
CA VAL A 362 -24.41 22.19 -19.38
C VAL A 362 -23.72 20.97 -18.80
N ASP A 363 -22.90 21.13 -17.77
CA ASP A 363 -22.10 20.07 -17.15
C ASP A 363 -22.80 19.42 -15.95
N TYR A 364 -23.61 20.21 -15.24
CA TYR A 364 -24.44 19.70 -14.15
C TYR A 364 -25.78 20.43 -14.05
N ALA A 365 -26.76 19.79 -13.42
CA ALA A 365 -28.05 20.37 -13.08
C ALA A 365 -28.29 20.27 -11.57
N TYR A 366 -28.98 21.26 -11.01
CA TYR A 366 -29.40 21.28 -9.62
C TYR A 366 -30.88 21.67 -9.52
N ASP A 367 -31.64 20.89 -8.74
CA ASP A 367 -33.04 21.15 -8.42
C ASP A 367 -33.17 21.62 -6.97
N ALA A 368 -33.47 22.91 -6.78
CA ALA A 368 -33.61 23.52 -5.46
C ALA A 368 -34.80 22.98 -4.64
N ALA A 369 -35.80 22.37 -5.29
CA ALA A 369 -36.96 21.82 -4.58
C ALA A 369 -36.64 20.46 -3.93
N SER A 370 -35.85 19.62 -4.61
CA SER A 370 -35.49 18.27 -4.14
C SER A 370 -34.08 18.16 -3.58
N GLY A 371 -33.21 19.13 -3.84
CA GLY A 371 -31.78 19.08 -3.50
C GLY A 371 -30.97 18.19 -4.45
N ALA A 372 -31.58 17.64 -5.50
CA ALA A 372 -30.93 16.73 -6.43
C ALA A 372 -29.88 17.47 -7.28
N ILE A 373 -28.68 16.90 -7.34
CA ILE A 373 -27.58 17.32 -8.20
C ILE A 373 -27.31 16.19 -9.19
N ALA A 374 -27.31 16.51 -10.49
CA ALA A 374 -26.96 15.59 -11.56
C ALA A 374 -25.76 16.13 -12.33
N ILE A 375 -24.61 15.47 -12.24
CA ILE A 375 -23.35 15.87 -12.90
C ILE A 375 -23.08 14.89 -14.04
N LYS A 376 -23.00 15.36 -15.28
CA LYS A 376 -22.76 14.50 -16.45
C LYS A 376 -21.46 13.72 -16.28
N LYS A 377 -21.48 12.40 -16.51
CA LYS A 377 -20.28 11.56 -16.38
C LYS A 377 -19.14 12.06 -17.29
N GLY A 378 -19.44 12.47 -18.52
CA GLY A 378 -18.45 13.02 -19.46
C GLY A 378 -17.80 14.35 -19.03
N SER A 379 -18.39 15.08 -18.08
CA SER A 379 -17.81 16.33 -17.54
C SER A 379 -16.87 16.10 -16.35
N VAL A 380 -16.75 14.86 -15.85
CA VAL A 380 -15.90 14.51 -14.71
C VAL A 380 -14.48 14.22 -15.17
N VAL A 381 -13.61 15.23 -15.15
CA VAL A 381 -12.19 15.12 -15.58
C VAL A 381 -11.20 15.12 -14.42
N GLY A 382 -11.68 14.83 -13.22
CA GLY A 382 -10.88 14.89 -11.99
C GLY A 382 -11.76 14.84 -10.73
N PRO A 383 -11.13 14.92 -9.54
CA PRO A 383 -11.83 15.10 -8.27
C PRO A 383 -12.85 16.22 -8.34
N LEU A 384 -13.98 16.10 -7.64
CA LEU A 384 -15.02 17.12 -7.62
C LEU A 384 -15.14 17.76 -6.24
N PHE A 385 -15.58 19.02 -6.24
CA PHE A 385 -15.81 19.79 -5.03
C PHE A 385 -17.17 20.50 -5.12
N VAL A 386 -18.10 20.13 -4.23
CA VAL A 386 -19.44 20.73 -4.15
C VAL A 386 -19.46 21.80 -3.05
N VAL A 387 -19.93 23.01 -3.37
CA VAL A 387 -20.09 24.10 -2.41
C VAL A 387 -21.55 24.53 -2.39
N ALA A 388 -22.16 24.47 -1.21
CA ALA A 388 -23.54 24.91 -1.02
C ALA A 388 -23.74 25.47 0.41
N ASN A 389 -24.53 26.53 0.53
CA ASN A 389 -24.87 27.13 1.82
C ASN A 389 -26.39 27.14 1.98
N GLY A 390 -26.89 26.47 3.00
CA GLY A 390 -28.30 26.49 3.35
C GLY A 390 -28.75 27.91 3.71
N VAL A 391 -29.98 28.24 3.33
CA VAL A 391 -30.61 29.51 3.68
C VAL A 391 -31.27 29.35 5.04
N VAL A 392 -31.00 30.24 6.00
CA VAL A 392 -31.67 30.18 7.31
C VAL A 392 -33.18 30.33 7.10
N ALA A 393 -33.96 29.35 7.57
CA ALA A 393 -35.41 29.40 7.46
C ALA A 393 -35.92 30.59 8.29
N GLY A 394 -36.51 31.58 7.61
CA GLY A 394 -37.07 32.76 8.28
C GLY A 394 -38.11 32.37 9.32
N GLU A 395 -38.16 33.11 10.43
CA GLU A 395 -39.15 32.94 11.49
C GLU A 395 -40.57 32.96 10.88
N PRO A 396 -41.45 32.01 11.25
CA PRO A 396 -42.79 31.93 10.66
C PRO A 396 -43.55 33.25 10.85
N PRO A 397 -44.38 33.66 9.87
CA PRO A 397 -45.13 34.90 9.97
C PRO A 397 -45.96 34.89 11.25
N ILE A 398 -45.77 35.92 12.08
CA ILE A 398 -46.58 36.14 13.29
C ILE A 398 -48.06 36.15 12.84
N PRO A 399 -48.92 35.26 13.37
CA PRO A 399 -50.32 35.24 13.00
C PRO A 399 -50.96 36.60 13.34
N PRO A 400 -51.88 37.12 12.51
CA PRO A 400 -52.54 38.38 12.79
C PRO A 400 -53.23 38.32 14.16
N GLU A 401 -53.05 39.38 14.94
CA GLU A 401 -53.59 39.54 16.29
C GLU A 401 -55.11 39.23 16.30
N PRO A 402 -55.60 38.36 17.20
CA PRO A 402 -57.01 38.02 17.23
C PRO A 402 -57.83 39.28 17.52
N THR A 403 -58.85 39.51 16.69
CA THR A 403 -59.79 40.63 16.81
C THR A 403 -60.48 40.56 18.18
N PRO A 404 -60.69 41.69 18.88
CA PRO A 404 -61.27 41.67 20.23
C PRO A 404 -62.67 41.06 20.18
N SER A 405 -62.87 39.94 20.88
CA SER A 405 -64.18 39.35 21.06
C SER A 405 -65.03 40.26 21.95
N THR A 406 -66.24 40.57 21.49
CA THR A 406 -67.30 41.24 22.25
C THR A 406 -67.55 40.53 23.60
N PRO A 407 -67.78 41.28 24.69
CA PRO A 407 -67.97 40.70 26.02
C PRO A 407 -69.37 40.09 26.15
N ASP A 408 -69.45 38.87 26.65
CA ASP A 408 -70.72 38.25 27.08
C ASP A 408 -70.97 38.53 28.58
N PRO A 409 -72.24 38.61 29.01
CA PRO A 409 -72.64 39.30 30.24
C PRO A 409 -72.47 38.44 31.50
N ALA A 410 -72.30 39.14 32.62
CA ALA A 410 -72.17 38.61 33.98
C ALA A 410 -73.49 38.01 34.54
N PRO A 411 -73.37 37.14 35.56
CA PRO A 411 -74.13 37.31 36.79
C PRO A 411 -73.21 37.21 38.04
N THR A 412 -73.09 38.27 38.85
CA THR A 412 -73.85 38.58 40.09
C THR A 412 -73.32 37.86 41.35
N ASP A 413 -72.64 38.66 42.18
CA ASP A 413 -72.44 38.69 43.63
C ASP A 413 -72.27 37.40 44.46
N ALA A 414 -71.12 37.31 45.17
CA ALA A 414 -71.09 37.64 46.61
C ALA A 414 -69.67 37.55 47.23
N ALA A 415 -69.34 38.60 47.98
CA ALA A 415 -68.48 38.66 49.18
C ALA A 415 -66.94 38.46 49.08
N ALA A 416 -66.23 39.59 49.12
CA ALA A 416 -64.90 39.75 49.75
C ALA A 416 -65.05 39.83 51.31
N PRO A 417 -64.00 39.79 52.17
CA PRO A 417 -62.58 40.17 51.99
C PRO A 417 -61.59 39.11 52.62
N ALA A 418 -60.26 39.22 52.70
CA ALA A 418 -59.33 40.34 52.81
C ALA A 418 -57.89 39.88 52.46
N VAL A 419 -57.04 40.84 52.07
CA VAL A 419 -55.58 40.74 51.89
C VAL A 419 -54.88 41.10 53.23
N PRO A 420 -53.72 40.52 53.56
CA PRO A 420 -52.46 41.29 53.54
C PRO A 420 -51.31 40.48 52.90
N SER A 421 -50.49 41.05 52.01
CA SER A 421 -49.40 42.01 52.25
C SER A 421 -48.32 41.49 53.21
N SER A 422 -47.17 41.10 52.65
CA SER A 422 -45.87 41.60 53.11
C SER A 422 -44.76 41.21 52.13
N ALA A 423 -44.18 42.22 51.50
CA ALA A 423 -42.89 42.16 50.84
C ALA A 423 -41.78 41.89 51.88
N THR A 424 -40.72 41.20 51.47
CA THR A 424 -39.38 41.48 51.99
C THR A 424 -38.39 41.36 50.84
N ALA A 425 -37.89 42.52 50.42
CA ALA A 425 -36.73 42.67 49.56
C ALA A 425 -35.46 42.69 50.42
N LEU A 426 -34.36 42.11 49.93
CA LEU A 426 -33.00 42.65 49.92
C LEU A 426 -32.10 41.62 49.23
N ALA A 427 -31.67 41.88 48.00
CA ALA A 427 -30.44 42.59 47.63
C ALA A 427 -29.27 41.60 47.47
N ALA A 428 -28.81 41.43 46.24
CA ALA A 428 -27.60 42.07 45.68
C ALA A 428 -26.39 41.13 45.90
N THR A 429 -25.60 40.78 44.90
CA THR A 429 -24.90 41.62 43.92
C THR A 429 -24.68 40.81 42.63
N GLY A 430 -25.01 41.32 41.44
CA GLY A 430 -24.15 42.22 40.64
C GLY A 430 -23.39 41.38 39.61
N ASP A 431 -23.89 41.26 38.38
CA ASP A 431 -23.51 42.08 37.21
C ASP A 431 -21.99 42.00 36.94
N GLY A 432 -21.48 41.55 35.81
CA GLY A 432 -21.97 41.66 34.44
C GLY A 432 -20.86 42.35 33.63
N ALA A 433 -20.54 41.81 32.44
CA ALA A 433 -20.13 42.53 31.22
C ALA A 433 -19.29 41.66 30.26
N LEU A 434 -19.83 41.49 29.07
CA LEU A 434 -19.08 41.32 27.81
C LEU A 434 -18.33 42.62 27.47
N PRO A 435 -17.34 42.58 26.55
CA PRO A 435 -17.61 43.27 25.29
C PRO A 435 -17.04 42.57 24.02
N GLN A 436 -17.55 43.02 22.88
CA GLN A 436 -17.23 42.64 21.51
C GLN A 436 -15.92 43.21 20.95
N ALA A 437 -15.43 42.53 19.90
CA ALA A 437 -14.75 43.01 18.68
C ALA A 437 -13.28 43.46 18.71
N ALA A 438 -12.44 42.80 17.89
CA ALA A 438 -11.64 43.43 16.82
C ALA A 438 -10.85 42.41 15.98
N LEU A 439 -10.70 42.75 14.70
CA LEU A 439 -9.95 42.10 13.62
C LEU A 439 -8.48 41.79 13.94
N GLY A 440 -7.92 40.75 13.29
CA GLY A 440 -6.48 40.56 13.19
C GLY A 440 -6.06 39.34 12.36
N ILE A 441 -6.01 39.52 11.04
CA ILE A 441 -5.30 38.66 10.09
C ILE A 441 -3.80 38.71 10.39
N ALA A 442 -3.12 37.57 10.50
CA ALA A 442 -1.66 37.49 10.42
C ALA A 442 -1.25 36.32 9.52
N LEU A 443 -0.75 36.68 8.34
CA LEU A 443 0.03 35.86 7.43
C LEU A 443 1.33 35.41 8.10
N LEU A 444 1.72 34.14 7.95
CA LEU A 444 3.11 33.71 8.09
C LEU A 444 3.62 33.23 6.74
N SER A 445 4.16 34.19 6.00
CA SER A 445 4.97 34.01 4.80
C SER A 445 6.37 34.58 5.06
N GLY A 446 7.40 33.76 4.90
CA GLY A 446 8.70 34.13 4.32
C GLY A 446 9.74 34.86 5.20
N GLY A 447 10.99 34.37 5.13
CA GLY A 447 12.22 35.11 5.45
C GLY A 447 13.37 34.18 5.87
N ALA A 448 14.14 33.58 4.95
CA ALA A 448 15.32 34.15 4.26
C ALA A 448 16.57 34.16 5.19
N LEU A 449 17.66 33.39 4.98
CA LEU A 449 18.67 33.32 3.89
C LEU A 449 20.05 33.80 4.40
N ALA A 450 21.06 32.98 4.07
CA ALA A 450 22.41 33.33 3.64
C ALA A 450 23.55 33.53 4.68
N LEU A 451 24.57 32.66 4.54
CA LEU A 451 25.98 33.07 4.40
C LEU A 451 26.80 32.07 3.55
N CYS A 452 26.67 32.23 2.23
CA CYS A 452 27.70 32.32 1.19
C CYS A 452 29.20 32.07 1.53
N VAL A 453 29.90 31.19 0.78
CA VAL A 453 30.83 31.49 -0.36
C VAL A 453 31.94 30.43 -0.62
N ALA A 454 32.08 30.13 -1.93
CA ALA A 454 33.23 29.67 -2.73
C ALA A 454 33.81 28.24 -2.59
N ASN A 455 33.76 27.49 -3.69
CA ASN A 455 34.93 27.48 -4.58
C ASN A 455 34.66 27.06 -6.04
N ARG A 456 35.49 27.65 -6.91
CA ARG A 456 35.40 27.70 -8.37
C ARG A 456 35.76 26.39 -9.09
N ARG A 457 35.07 26.21 -10.23
CA ARG A 457 35.52 25.62 -11.51
C ARG A 457 37.01 25.23 -11.59
N LYS A 458 37.27 23.99 -12.03
CA LYS A 458 38.31 23.68 -13.02
C LYS A 458 37.91 22.51 -13.90
N ARG A 459 37.65 22.82 -15.18
CA ARG A 459 37.80 21.91 -16.31
C ARG A 459 39.30 21.65 -16.52
N SER A 460 39.68 20.38 -16.71
CA SER A 460 40.92 19.93 -17.34
C SER A 460 40.74 18.46 -17.74
N ARG A 461 40.43 18.17 -19.01
CA ARG A 461 41.32 17.42 -19.92
C ARG A 461 42.09 16.26 -19.25
N ARG A 462 41.59 15.04 -19.39
CA ARG A 462 42.15 14.01 -20.28
C ARG A 462 41.10 12.93 -20.53
#